data_AF-A0A426TSF2-F1
#
_entry.id   AF-A0A426TSF2-F1
#
_cell.length_a   1.000
_cell.length_b   1.000
_cell.length_c   1.000
_cell.angle_alpha   90.00
_cell.angle_beta   90.00
_cell.angle_gamma   90.00
#
_symmetry.space_group_name_H-M   'P 1'
#
loop_
_entity.id
_entity.type
_entity.pdbx_description
1 polymer ?
#
loop_
_entity_poly.entity_id
_entity_poly.type
_entity_poly.pdbx_seq_one_letter_code
_entity_poly.pdbx_strand_id
1 'polypeptide(L)'
;MCNPRRVIVTLAETVREEWQRTIEARVTEATEVEAEATLATQVELGDELGPLALEELRGLLDEGFAGWQAAGDSYTLTLAHGITLHYQPTTGQLEVRARLSETVEAAAVAQGNFRGTLEAEVAVEGEGRYYHDHWRGHTEERARYEAEREAHARLAAAREELISNAAREQAEVQAREVAQARLREAAERQQAILDERLESLLRTSEEDVQAAIGNLLGQTYRRAIIRLVQENGGQVIQDQEQGAIIDLVARI
;
A
#
# COMPACT_ATOMS: atom_id res chain seq x y z
N MET A 1 -42.95 27.77 -44.50
CA MET A 1 -43.01 27.31 -43.10
C MET A 1 -42.29 28.35 -42.25
N CYS A 2 -42.96 28.95 -41.26
CA CYS A 2 -42.32 29.89 -40.35
C CYS A 2 -41.50 29.12 -39.31
N ASN A 3 -40.30 29.63 -38.97
CA ASN A 3 -39.51 29.07 -37.87
C ASN A 3 -40.20 29.39 -36.53
N PRO A 4 -40.25 28.42 -35.58
CA PRO A 4 -40.77 28.68 -34.25
C PRO A 4 -39.89 29.71 -33.52
N ARG A 5 -40.53 30.64 -32.84
CA ARG A 5 -39.88 31.58 -31.92
C ARG A 5 -39.87 30.99 -30.52
N ARG A 6 -38.90 31.40 -29.70
CA ARG A 6 -38.67 30.89 -28.34
C ARG A 6 -38.99 31.98 -27.32
N VAL A 7 -39.60 31.59 -26.21
CA VAL A 7 -39.72 32.37 -24.99
C VAL A 7 -38.90 31.65 -23.93
N ILE A 8 -37.98 32.36 -23.28
CA ILE A 8 -37.18 31.82 -22.18
C ILE A 8 -37.60 32.55 -20.92
N VAL A 9 -37.89 31.79 -19.86
CA VAL A 9 -38.20 32.32 -18.54
C VAL A 9 -37.15 31.82 -17.57
N THR A 10 -36.43 32.75 -16.95
CA THR A 10 -35.46 32.46 -15.90
C THR A 10 -36.11 32.68 -14.56
N LEU A 11 -36.04 31.66 -13.68
CA LEU A 11 -36.44 31.76 -12.28
C LEU A 11 -35.19 31.61 -11.43
N ALA A 12 -35.00 32.55 -10.50
CA ALA A 12 -33.95 32.49 -9.49
C ALA A 12 -34.59 32.60 -8.11
N GLU A 13 -34.28 31.67 -7.22
CA GLU A 13 -34.82 31.64 -5.85
C GLU A 13 -33.72 31.27 -4.86
N THR A 14 -33.69 31.97 -3.73
CA THR A 14 -32.92 31.53 -2.55
C THR A 14 -33.77 30.52 -1.78
N VAL A 15 -33.38 29.25 -1.84
CA VAL A 15 -34.04 28.17 -1.13
C VAL A 15 -33.43 28.07 0.27
N ARG A 16 -34.29 28.22 1.30
CA ARG A 16 -33.95 27.93 2.70
C ARG A 16 -34.94 26.93 3.27
N GLU A 17 -34.50 25.69 3.44
CA GLU A 17 -35.38 24.60 3.88
C GLU A 17 -34.68 23.66 4.85
N GLU A 18 -35.43 23.20 5.87
CA GLU A 18 -35.05 22.05 6.67
C GLU A 18 -35.53 20.76 6.00
N TRP A 19 -34.65 19.77 5.91
CA TRP A 19 -34.94 18.49 5.28
C TRP A 19 -34.65 17.33 6.21
N GLN A 20 -35.35 16.21 5.97
CA GLN A 20 -35.10 14.92 6.61
C GLN A 20 -35.24 13.81 5.57
N ARG A 21 -34.27 12.91 5.48
CA ARG A 21 -34.26 11.79 4.52
C ARG A 21 -33.70 10.51 5.11
N THR A 22 -34.29 9.39 4.71
CA THR A 22 -33.73 8.06 4.97
C THR A 22 -32.87 7.67 3.78
N ILE A 23 -31.56 7.54 3.97
CA ILE A 23 -30.61 7.12 2.94
C ILE A 23 -29.74 5.99 3.47
N GLU A 24 -29.31 5.12 2.54
CA GLU A 24 -28.29 4.12 2.74
C GLU A 24 -27.05 4.49 1.92
N ALA A 25 -25.89 4.51 2.57
CA ALA A 25 -24.60 4.68 1.93
C ALA A 25 -23.67 3.53 2.32
N ARG A 26 -22.92 3.02 1.35
CA ARG A 26 -21.93 1.96 1.55
C ARG A 26 -20.56 2.50 1.17
N VAL A 27 -19.60 2.36 2.09
CA VAL A 27 -18.21 2.76 1.91
C VAL A 27 -17.31 1.57 2.20
N THR A 28 -16.28 1.39 1.38
CA THR A 28 -15.21 0.41 1.57
C THR A 28 -13.90 1.15 1.68
N GLU A 29 -13.13 0.87 2.72
CA GLU A 29 -11.80 1.42 2.98
C GLU A 29 -10.80 0.27 3.07
N ALA A 30 -9.56 0.51 2.65
CA ALA A 30 -8.49 -0.48 2.64
C ALA A 30 -7.20 0.14 3.20
N THR A 31 -6.39 -0.67 3.87
CA THR A 31 -5.05 -0.30 4.32
C THR A 31 -4.11 -1.47 4.13
N GLU A 32 -2.84 -1.17 3.88
CA GLU A 32 -1.77 -2.16 3.97
C GLU A 32 -1.28 -2.24 5.41
N VAL A 33 -1.06 -3.47 5.89
CA VAL A 33 -0.50 -3.77 7.21
C VAL A 33 0.81 -4.50 6.98
N GLU A 34 1.88 -4.00 7.57
CA GLU A 34 3.21 -4.56 7.44
C GLU A 34 3.75 -4.94 8.82
N ALA A 35 4.30 -6.15 8.92
CA ALA A 35 5.06 -6.60 10.07
C ALA A 35 6.49 -6.89 9.62
N GLU A 36 7.44 -6.28 10.32
CA GLU A 36 8.86 -6.59 10.19
C GLU A 36 9.36 -7.00 11.57
N ALA A 37 9.98 -8.17 11.67
CA ALA A 37 10.77 -8.49 12.84
C ALA A 37 12.21 -8.76 12.43
N THR A 38 13.08 -8.14 13.20
CA THR A 38 14.52 -8.35 13.11
C THR A 38 14.87 -9.31 14.23
N LEU A 39 15.27 -10.52 13.88
CA LEU A 39 16.00 -11.36 14.81
C LEU A 39 17.43 -10.84 14.80
N ALA A 40 17.70 -9.91 15.72
CA ALA A 40 19.05 -9.44 15.98
C ALA A 40 19.83 -10.54 16.71
N THR A 41 20.08 -11.67 16.04
CA THR A 41 21.25 -12.47 16.38
C THR A 41 22.44 -11.67 15.88
N GLN A 42 22.84 -10.67 16.67
CA GLN A 42 24.08 -9.93 16.43
C GLN A 42 25.24 -10.91 16.59
N VAL A 43 25.58 -11.59 15.50
CA VAL A 43 26.87 -12.28 15.43
C VAL A 43 27.87 -11.20 15.04
N GLU A 44 28.70 -10.80 16.00
CA GLU A 44 29.81 -9.89 15.76
C GLU A 44 30.95 -10.71 15.14
N LEU A 45 30.83 -10.95 13.84
CA LEU A 45 31.83 -11.68 13.07
C LEU A 45 33.20 -10.99 13.12
N GLY A 46 33.23 -9.67 13.38
CA GLY A 46 34.48 -8.93 13.59
C GLY A 46 35.31 -9.42 14.79
N ASP A 47 34.65 -9.89 15.85
CA ASP A 47 35.30 -10.37 17.06
C ASP A 47 35.64 -11.86 16.97
N GLU A 48 34.87 -12.63 16.19
CA GLU A 48 35.12 -14.06 15.98
C GLU A 48 36.15 -14.36 14.89
N LEU A 49 36.24 -13.49 13.87
CA LEU A 49 37.13 -13.69 12.73
C LEU A 49 38.43 -12.90 12.89
N GLY A 50 39.56 -13.57 12.65
CA GLY A 50 40.85 -12.89 12.51
C GLY A 50 40.89 -11.94 11.30
N PRO A 51 41.83 -10.98 11.25
CA PRO A 51 41.89 -9.96 10.20
C PRO A 51 42.00 -10.56 8.79
N LEU A 52 42.76 -11.65 8.63
CA LEU A 52 42.86 -12.37 7.37
C LEU A 52 41.52 -12.96 6.92
N ALA A 53 40.75 -13.54 7.85
CA ALA A 53 39.44 -14.10 7.54
C ALA A 53 38.42 -13.01 7.19
N LEU A 54 38.49 -11.84 7.82
CA LEU A 54 37.65 -10.69 7.45
C LEU A 54 37.95 -10.16 6.04
N GLU A 55 39.22 -10.13 5.64
CA GLU A 55 39.60 -9.80 4.26
C GLU A 55 39.00 -10.78 3.25
N GLU A 56 39.15 -12.08 3.51
CA GLU A 56 38.61 -13.14 2.62
C GLU A 56 37.08 -13.16 2.60
N LEU A 57 36.42 -12.90 3.73
CA LEU A 57 34.97 -12.75 3.82
C LEU A 57 34.50 -11.63 2.90
N ARG A 58 35.15 -10.47 2.98
CA ARG A 58 34.82 -9.33 2.13
C ARG A 58 35.03 -9.66 0.66
N GLY A 59 36.14 -10.30 0.31
CA GLY A 59 36.40 -10.74 -1.06
C GLY A 59 35.32 -11.70 -1.60
N LEU A 60 34.88 -12.66 -0.79
CA LEU A 60 33.77 -13.57 -1.15
C LEU A 60 32.45 -12.84 -1.38
N LEU A 61 32.13 -11.86 -0.55
CA LEU A 61 30.91 -11.08 -0.66
C LEU A 61 30.95 -10.14 -1.87
N ASP A 62 32.10 -9.53 -2.16
CA ASP A 62 32.35 -8.71 -3.37
C ASP A 62 32.17 -9.54 -4.65
N GLU A 63 32.50 -10.84 -4.61
CA GLU A 63 32.30 -11.78 -5.71
C GLU A 63 30.84 -12.25 -5.87
N GLY A 64 29.96 -11.91 -4.93
CA GLY A 64 28.56 -12.35 -4.92
C GLY A 64 28.39 -13.84 -4.59
N PHE A 65 29.26 -14.39 -3.74
CA PHE A 65 29.21 -15.79 -3.30
C PHE A 65 27.80 -16.18 -2.85
N ALA A 66 27.32 -17.35 -3.26
CA ALA A 66 26.02 -17.91 -2.88
C ALA A 66 24.80 -16.96 -3.08
N GLY A 67 24.91 -15.96 -3.96
CA GLY A 67 23.83 -15.01 -4.23
C GLY A 67 23.78 -13.82 -3.28
N TRP A 68 24.81 -13.61 -2.44
CA TRP A 68 24.99 -12.36 -1.72
C TRP A 68 25.13 -11.19 -2.70
N GLN A 69 24.55 -10.05 -2.35
CA GLN A 69 24.53 -8.85 -3.18
C GLN A 69 25.00 -7.64 -2.38
N ALA A 70 25.75 -6.75 -3.03
CA ALA A 70 26.13 -5.48 -2.44
C ALA A 70 24.92 -4.53 -2.37
N ALA A 71 24.73 -3.90 -1.22
CA ALA A 71 23.66 -2.97 -0.92
C ALA A 71 24.23 -1.68 -0.29
N GLY A 72 24.91 -0.86 -1.10
CA GLY A 72 25.63 0.30 -0.60
C GLY A 72 26.88 -0.12 0.17
N ASP A 73 26.91 0.18 1.48
CA ASP A 73 28.03 -0.16 2.36
C ASP A 73 27.84 -1.51 3.10
N SER A 74 26.79 -2.26 2.73
CA SER A 74 26.45 -3.56 3.33
C SER A 74 26.26 -4.64 2.27
N TYR A 75 26.06 -5.87 2.73
CA TYR A 75 25.72 -7.00 1.87
C TYR A 75 24.42 -7.63 2.32
N THR A 76 23.63 -8.11 1.36
CA THR A 76 22.35 -8.76 1.62
C THR A 76 22.25 -10.10 0.92
N LEU A 77 21.66 -11.08 1.60
CA LEU A 77 21.23 -12.35 1.01
C LEU A 77 19.76 -12.56 1.31
N THR A 78 18.94 -12.65 0.26
CA THR A 78 17.53 -13.01 0.39
C THR A 78 17.38 -14.52 0.30
N LEU A 79 16.87 -15.11 1.37
CA LEU A 79 16.49 -16.52 1.46
C LEU A 79 15.01 -16.70 1.06
N ALA A 80 14.52 -17.93 1.12
CA ALA A 80 13.12 -18.22 0.89
C ALA A 80 12.21 -17.47 1.90
N HIS A 81 10.93 -17.34 1.54
CA HIS A 81 9.88 -16.84 2.44
C HIS A 81 10.08 -15.42 3.00
N GLY A 82 10.87 -14.57 2.32
CA GLY A 82 11.02 -13.16 2.72
C GLY A 82 12.03 -12.92 3.83
N ILE A 83 12.89 -13.90 4.12
CA ILE A 83 14.00 -13.75 5.06
C ILE A 83 15.20 -13.15 4.35
N THR A 84 15.84 -12.17 4.98
CA THR A 84 17.02 -11.49 4.47
C THR A 84 18.11 -11.46 5.53
N LEU A 85 19.30 -11.94 5.18
CA LEU A 85 20.51 -11.72 5.95
C LEU A 85 21.14 -10.40 5.51
N HIS A 86 21.58 -9.59 6.46
CA HIS A 86 22.24 -8.31 6.23
C HIS A 86 23.57 -8.28 6.98
N TYR A 87 24.68 -8.12 6.26
CA TYR A 87 26.01 -8.03 6.84
C TYR A 87 26.57 -6.62 6.67
N GLN A 88 27.01 -6.02 7.78
CA GLN A 88 27.66 -4.72 7.81
C GLN A 88 29.18 -4.88 8.05
N PRO A 89 30.03 -4.70 7.03
CA PRO A 89 31.48 -4.90 7.15
C PRO A 89 32.16 -3.96 8.14
N THR A 90 31.65 -2.73 8.29
CA THR A 90 32.26 -1.73 9.18
C THR A 90 32.14 -2.08 10.66
N THR A 91 31.05 -2.76 11.03
CA THR A 91 30.78 -3.18 12.41
C THR A 91 31.00 -4.69 12.60
N GLY A 92 31.16 -5.45 11.51
CA GLY A 92 31.21 -6.90 11.53
C GLY A 92 29.88 -7.54 11.93
N GLN A 93 28.77 -6.79 11.94
CA GLN A 93 27.48 -7.29 12.41
C GLN A 93 26.73 -7.99 11.29
N LEU A 94 26.22 -9.18 11.60
CA LEU A 94 25.26 -9.90 10.79
C LEU A 94 23.88 -9.81 11.44
N GLU A 95 22.87 -9.45 10.66
CA GLU A 95 21.48 -9.32 11.09
C GLU A 95 20.58 -10.23 10.25
N VAL A 96 19.56 -10.82 10.88
CA VAL A 96 18.52 -11.60 10.20
C VAL A 96 17.21 -10.81 10.26
N ARG A 97 16.64 -10.49 9.11
CA ARG A 97 15.38 -9.75 8.99
C ARG A 97 14.33 -10.61 8.30
N ALA A 98 13.10 -10.60 8.80
CA ALA A 98 11.95 -11.17 8.12
C ALA A 98 10.88 -10.10 8.01
N ARG A 99 10.25 -10.00 6.82
CA ARG A 99 9.17 -9.04 6.55
C ARG A 99 7.98 -9.76 5.94
N LEU A 100 6.79 -9.48 6.48
CA LEU A 100 5.50 -9.92 5.96
C LEU A 100 4.60 -8.70 5.76
N SER A 101 3.90 -8.64 4.63
CA SER A 101 2.89 -7.61 4.36
C SER A 101 1.57 -8.23 3.91
N GLU A 102 0.45 -7.62 4.31
CA GLU A 102 -0.89 -8.04 3.90
C GLU A 102 -1.83 -6.83 3.79
N THR A 103 -2.68 -6.83 2.77
CA THR A 103 -3.71 -5.80 2.59
C THR A 103 -4.98 -6.20 3.36
N VAL A 104 -5.48 -5.29 4.20
CA VAL A 104 -6.72 -5.46 4.97
C VAL A 104 -7.78 -4.51 4.45
N GLU A 105 -8.98 -5.04 4.21
CA GLU A 105 -10.13 -4.28 3.73
C GLU A 105 -11.26 -4.34 4.75
N ALA A 106 -11.95 -3.21 4.95
CA ALA A 106 -13.16 -3.14 5.76
C ALA A 106 -14.25 -2.35 5.05
N ALA A 107 -15.46 -2.91 5.04
CA ALA A 107 -16.64 -2.25 4.52
C ALA A 107 -17.61 -1.90 5.65
N ALA A 108 -18.27 -0.74 5.52
CA ALA A 108 -19.39 -0.36 6.34
C ALA A 108 -20.54 0.21 5.51
N VAL A 109 -21.73 0.02 6.04
CA VAL A 109 -22.97 0.58 5.52
C VAL A 109 -23.55 1.45 6.61
N ALA A 110 -23.81 2.73 6.30
CA ALA A 110 -24.62 3.59 7.14
C ALA A 110 -26.01 3.69 6.52
N GLN A 111 -27.01 3.26 7.28
CA GLN A 111 -28.42 3.45 6.95
C GLN A 111 -29.02 4.27 8.08
N GLY A 112 -29.63 5.41 7.74
CA GLY A 112 -30.08 6.34 8.77
C GLY A 112 -31.02 7.41 8.28
N ASN A 113 -31.64 8.10 9.24
CA ASN A 113 -32.41 9.30 9.01
C ASN A 113 -31.49 10.50 9.18
N PHE A 114 -31.11 11.11 8.05
CA PHE A 114 -30.29 12.30 7.97
C PHE A 114 -31.17 13.54 7.95
N ARG A 115 -30.67 14.63 8.52
CA ARG A 115 -31.38 15.91 8.56
C ARG A 115 -30.41 17.07 8.42
N GLY A 116 -30.88 18.18 7.86
CA GLY A 116 -30.06 19.36 7.70
C GLY A 116 -30.88 20.56 7.25
N THR A 117 -30.16 21.66 7.01
CA THR A 117 -30.72 22.87 6.41
C THR A 117 -30.05 23.09 5.08
N LEU A 118 -30.82 23.23 4.01
CA LEU A 118 -30.37 23.68 2.70
C LEU A 118 -30.50 25.20 2.65
N GLU A 119 -29.41 25.89 2.35
CA GLU A 119 -29.40 27.32 2.01
C GLU A 119 -28.63 27.47 0.69
N ALA A 120 -29.35 27.68 -0.41
CA ALA A 120 -28.76 27.73 -1.75
C ALA A 120 -29.52 28.70 -2.66
N GLU A 121 -28.80 29.38 -3.54
CA GLU A 121 -29.38 30.13 -4.64
C GLU A 121 -29.49 29.23 -5.87
N VAL A 122 -30.70 29.04 -6.38
CA VAL A 122 -30.98 28.16 -7.52
C VAL A 122 -31.56 28.99 -8.64
N ALA A 123 -30.89 28.99 -9.80
CA ALA A 123 -31.36 29.61 -11.02
C ALA A 123 -31.62 28.55 -12.09
N VAL A 124 -32.82 28.56 -12.66
CA VAL A 124 -33.24 27.63 -13.73
C VAL A 124 -33.96 28.38 -14.84
N GLU A 125 -33.89 27.82 -16.04
CA GLU A 125 -34.57 28.36 -17.22
C GLU A 125 -35.60 27.36 -17.73
N GLY A 126 -36.78 27.85 -18.12
CA GLY A 126 -37.78 27.11 -18.89
C GLY A 126 -37.94 27.71 -20.28
N GLU A 127 -38.30 26.88 -21.25
CA GLU A 127 -38.42 27.27 -22.67
C GLU A 127 -39.80 26.93 -23.23
N GLY A 128 -40.44 27.93 -23.82
CA GLY A 128 -41.65 27.77 -24.61
C GLY A 128 -41.42 28.10 -26.07
N ARG A 129 -42.24 27.52 -26.95
CA ARG A 129 -42.15 27.77 -28.40
C ARG A 129 -43.49 28.20 -28.98
N TYR A 130 -43.48 29.24 -29.82
CA TYR A 130 -44.67 29.75 -30.51
C TYR A 130 -44.42 30.02 -32.00
N TYR A 131 -45.49 30.13 -32.78
CA TYR A 131 -45.44 30.56 -34.17
C TYR A 131 -46.19 31.88 -34.35
N HIS A 132 -45.70 32.75 -35.23
CA HIS A 132 -46.33 34.06 -35.49
C HIS A 132 -47.75 33.94 -36.08
N ASP A 133 -48.05 32.84 -36.77
CA ASP A 133 -49.36 32.53 -37.34
C ASP A 133 -50.27 31.75 -36.36
N HIS A 134 -49.85 31.58 -35.11
CA HIS A 134 -50.57 30.81 -34.08
C HIS A 134 -50.88 29.36 -34.49
N TRP A 135 -50.04 28.77 -35.36
CA TRP A 135 -50.22 27.41 -35.86
C TRP A 135 -50.52 26.41 -34.74
N ARG A 136 -51.61 25.65 -34.87
CA ARG A 136 -52.09 24.64 -33.90
C ARG A 136 -52.28 25.17 -32.46
N GLY A 137 -52.53 26.47 -32.30
CA GLY A 137 -52.73 27.08 -30.98
C GLY A 137 -51.44 27.29 -30.18
N HIS A 138 -50.28 27.27 -30.85
CA HIS A 138 -49.00 27.68 -30.26
C HIS A 138 -48.87 29.21 -30.31
N THR A 139 -49.51 29.86 -29.34
CA THR A 139 -49.45 31.31 -29.13
C THR A 139 -48.28 31.70 -28.24
N GLU A 140 -47.87 32.96 -28.29
CA GLU A 140 -46.83 33.49 -27.39
C GLU A 140 -47.23 33.36 -25.92
N GLU A 141 -48.50 33.62 -25.59
CA GLU A 141 -49.06 33.43 -24.24
C GLU A 141 -48.92 31.99 -23.76
N ARG A 142 -49.24 31.02 -24.64
CA ARG A 142 -49.09 29.60 -24.33
C ARG A 142 -47.62 29.21 -24.16
N ALA A 143 -46.74 29.70 -25.02
CA ALA A 143 -45.31 29.47 -24.89
C ALA A 143 -44.76 30.04 -23.57
N ARG A 144 -45.21 31.23 -23.16
CA ARG A 144 -44.82 31.81 -21.87
C ARG A 144 -45.30 30.97 -20.69
N TYR A 145 -46.56 30.51 -20.71
CA TYR A 145 -47.09 29.60 -19.70
C TYR A 145 -46.32 28.27 -19.65
N GLU A 146 -45.98 27.70 -20.81
CA GLU A 146 -45.17 26.48 -20.91
C GLU A 146 -43.75 26.68 -20.35
N ALA A 147 -43.11 27.82 -20.66
CA ALA A 147 -41.80 28.20 -20.13
C ALA A 147 -41.82 28.39 -18.60
N GLU A 148 -42.82 29.07 -18.06
CA GLU A 148 -43.00 29.26 -16.61
C GLU A 148 -43.21 27.92 -15.90
N ARG A 149 -44.09 27.06 -16.44
CA ARG A 149 -44.34 25.73 -15.88
C ARG A 149 -43.10 24.84 -15.91
N GLU A 150 -42.33 24.88 -16.99
CA GLU A 150 -41.07 24.14 -17.10
C GLU A 150 -40.01 24.66 -16.11
N ALA A 151 -39.87 25.99 -16.00
CA ALA A 151 -38.95 26.60 -15.05
C ALA A 151 -39.28 26.18 -13.61
N HIS A 152 -40.56 26.19 -13.20
CA HIS A 152 -40.99 25.72 -11.88
C HIS A 152 -40.70 24.23 -11.65
N ALA A 153 -40.94 23.38 -12.66
CA ALA A 153 -40.64 21.95 -12.56
C ALA A 153 -39.14 21.70 -12.39
N ARG A 154 -38.29 22.42 -13.14
CA ARG A 154 -36.83 22.36 -13.03
C ARG A 154 -36.33 22.87 -11.68
N LEU A 155 -36.95 23.92 -11.14
CA LEU A 155 -36.60 24.46 -9.81
C LEU A 155 -36.87 23.44 -8.70
N ALA A 156 -38.03 22.78 -8.75
CA ALA A 156 -38.38 21.72 -7.80
C ALA A 156 -37.43 20.51 -7.91
N ALA A 157 -37.07 20.10 -9.13
CA ALA A 157 -36.11 19.03 -9.35
C ALA A 157 -34.71 19.38 -8.83
N ALA A 158 -34.22 20.61 -9.09
CA ALA A 158 -32.93 21.07 -8.61
C ALA A 158 -32.87 21.12 -7.08
N ARG A 159 -33.95 21.55 -6.42
CA ARG A 159 -34.07 21.51 -4.95
C ARG A 159 -34.01 20.09 -4.39
N GLU A 160 -34.77 19.17 -4.99
CA GLU A 160 -34.75 17.76 -4.59
C GLU A 160 -33.36 17.14 -4.77
N GLU A 161 -32.67 17.46 -5.86
CA GLU A 161 -31.32 16.99 -6.14
C GLU A 161 -30.31 17.51 -5.10
N LEU A 162 -30.38 18.79 -4.73
CA LEU A 162 -29.53 19.38 -3.68
C LEU A 162 -29.74 18.69 -2.32
N ILE A 163 -31.00 18.45 -1.93
CA ILE A 163 -31.33 17.74 -0.69
C ILE A 163 -30.82 16.30 -0.75
N SER A 164 -31.03 15.61 -1.86
CA SER A 164 -30.58 14.22 -2.02
C SER A 164 -29.06 14.11 -1.96
N ASN A 165 -28.33 15.05 -2.58
CA ASN A 165 -26.87 15.09 -2.54
C ASN A 165 -26.35 15.37 -1.13
N ALA A 166 -26.92 16.37 -0.43
CA ALA A 166 -26.54 16.68 0.95
C ALA A 166 -26.80 15.51 1.91
N ALA A 167 -27.93 14.84 1.77
CA ALA A 167 -28.27 13.66 2.57
C ALA A 167 -27.34 12.48 2.27
N ARG A 168 -26.95 12.28 1.01
CA ARG A 168 -26.00 11.25 0.60
C ARG A 168 -24.60 11.53 1.15
N GLU A 169 -24.13 12.76 1.07
CA GLU A 169 -22.83 13.17 1.62
C GLU A 169 -22.75 12.90 3.13
N GLN A 170 -23.80 13.29 3.89
CA GLN A 170 -23.85 12.98 5.32
C GLN A 170 -23.83 11.46 5.60
N ALA A 171 -24.58 10.68 4.82
CA ALA A 171 -24.59 9.23 4.94
C ALA A 171 -23.23 8.59 4.62
N GLU A 172 -22.55 9.09 3.60
CA GLU A 172 -21.20 8.64 3.21
C GLU A 172 -20.15 8.99 4.27
N VAL A 173 -20.22 10.18 4.88
CA VAL A 173 -19.34 10.55 6.00
C VAL A 173 -19.52 9.59 7.18
N GLN A 174 -20.75 9.33 7.59
CA GLN A 174 -21.02 8.40 8.70
C GLN A 174 -20.59 6.96 8.35
N ALA A 175 -20.84 6.50 7.12
CA ALA A 175 -20.40 5.18 6.66
C ALA A 175 -18.87 5.08 6.69
N ARG A 176 -18.16 6.14 6.27
CA ARG A 176 -16.70 6.20 6.29
C ARG A 176 -16.14 6.16 7.70
N GLU A 177 -16.70 6.90 8.66
CA GLU A 177 -16.25 6.85 10.06
C GLU A 177 -16.34 5.43 10.64
N VAL A 178 -17.45 4.74 10.38
CA VAL A 178 -17.64 3.34 10.82
C VAL A 178 -16.70 2.39 10.08
N ALA A 179 -16.52 2.57 8.77
CA ALA A 179 -15.58 1.76 7.98
C ALA A 179 -14.15 1.91 8.50
N GLN A 180 -13.72 3.14 8.79
CA GLN A 180 -12.39 3.43 9.34
C GLN A 180 -12.20 2.82 10.74
N ALA A 181 -13.20 2.89 11.62
CA ALA A 181 -13.12 2.27 12.93
C ALA A 181 -12.96 0.73 12.82
N ARG A 182 -13.75 0.09 11.95
CA ARG A 182 -13.63 -1.35 11.65
C ARG A 182 -12.30 -1.70 11.00
N LEU A 183 -11.79 -0.84 10.11
CA LEU A 183 -10.50 -1.03 9.46
C LEU A 183 -9.37 -1.02 10.47
N ARG A 184 -9.40 -0.10 11.45
CA ARG A 184 -8.40 -0.06 12.54
C ARG A 184 -8.43 -1.34 13.38
N GLU A 185 -9.61 -1.79 13.80
CA GLU A 185 -9.77 -3.07 14.53
C GLU A 185 -9.32 -4.30 13.72
N ALA A 186 -9.57 -4.30 12.41
CA ALA A 186 -9.12 -5.37 11.53
C ALA A 186 -7.60 -5.33 11.32
N ALA A 187 -7.03 -4.14 11.14
CA ALA A 187 -5.60 -3.94 10.99
C ALA A 187 -4.83 -4.33 12.26
N GLU A 188 -5.31 -3.96 13.45
CA GLU A 188 -4.70 -4.34 14.73
C GLU A 188 -4.71 -5.87 14.93
N ARG A 189 -5.81 -6.53 14.59
CA ARG A 189 -5.89 -8.01 14.64
C ARG A 189 -4.95 -8.66 13.62
N GLN A 190 -4.89 -8.10 12.41
CA GLN A 190 -4.01 -8.63 11.39
C GLN A 190 -2.54 -8.44 11.76
N GLN A 191 -2.18 -7.31 12.35
CA GLN A 191 -0.84 -7.06 12.87
C GLN A 191 -0.43 -8.16 13.85
N ALA A 192 -1.27 -8.47 14.85
CA ALA A 192 -0.97 -9.53 15.81
C ALA A 192 -0.80 -10.91 15.16
N ILE A 193 -1.60 -11.22 14.12
CA ILE A 193 -1.46 -12.47 13.35
C ILE A 193 -0.15 -12.49 12.56
N LEU A 194 0.22 -11.37 11.93
CA LEU A 194 1.47 -11.25 11.18
C LEU A 194 2.66 -11.39 12.12
N ASP A 195 2.63 -10.77 13.30
CA ASP A 195 3.68 -10.88 14.31
C ASP A 195 3.88 -12.33 14.76
N GLU A 196 2.81 -13.07 15.07
CA GLU A 196 2.86 -14.50 15.44
C GLU A 196 3.40 -15.37 14.28
N ARG A 197 2.96 -15.10 13.05
CA ARG A 197 3.46 -15.80 11.85
C ARG A 197 4.94 -15.52 11.62
N LEU A 198 5.39 -14.30 11.88
CA LEU A 198 6.76 -13.89 11.69
C LEU A 198 7.69 -14.57 12.71
N GLU A 199 7.27 -14.69 13.97
CA GLU A 199 8.00 -15.48 14.97
C GLU A 199 8.12 -16.96 14.56
N SER A 200 7.02 -17.56 14.10
CA SER A 200 7.00 -18.94 13.59
C SER A 200 7.90 -19.12 12.36
N LEU A 201 7.89 -18.15 11.45
CA LEU A 201 8.72 -18.13 10.25
C LEU A 201 10.21 -18.08 10.62
N LEU A 202 10.60 -17.20 11.55
CA LEU A 202 11.98 -17.10 12.00
C LEU A 202 12.46 -18.42 12.63
N ARG A 203 11.61 -19.07 13.45
CA ARG A 203 11.94 -20.34 14.10
C ARG A 203 12.09 -21.48 13.10
N THR A 204 11.20 -21.56 12.11
CA THR A 204 11.24 -22.62 11.09
C THR A 204 12.40 -22.46 10.11
N SER A 205 12.90 -21.23 9.97
CA SER A 205 13.98 -20.91 9.03
C SER A 205 15.35 -20.84 9.71
N GLU A 206 15.44 -21.19 10.99
CA GLU A 206 16.69 -21.19 11.76
C GLU A 206 17.74 -22.10 11.10
N GLU A 207 17.34 -23.29 10.63
CA GLU A 207 18.24 -24.23 9.95
C GLU A 207 18.78 -23.66 8.63
N ASP A 208 17.93 -23.03 7.82
CA ASP A 208 18.32 -22.41 6.55
C ASP A 208 19.27 -21.23 6.77
N VAL A 209 18.99 -20.41 7.77
CA VAL A 209 19.84 -19.29 8.18
C VAL A 209 21.19 -19.80 8.67
N GLN A 210 21.21 -20.79 9.56
CA GLN A 210 22.46 -21.39 10.05
C GLN A 210 23.25 -22.06 8.93
N ALA A 211 22.59 -22.72 7.98
CA ALA A 211 23.24 -23.32 6.82
C ALA A 211 23.85 -22.25 5.90
N ALA A 212 23.14 -21.16 5.63
CA ALA A 212 23.63 -20.06 4.81
C ALA A 212 24.85 -19.36 5.45
N ILE A 213 24.79 -19.09 6.76
CA ILE A 213 25.90 -18.51 7.53
C ILE A 213 27.07 -19.49 7.59
N GLY A 214 26.81 -20.75 7.92
CA GLY A 214 27.83 -21.79 8.01
C GLY A 214 28.57 -22.01 6.69
N ASN A 215 27.85 -21.97 5.56
CA ASN A 215 28.46 -22.06 4.23
C ASN A 215 29.37 -20.86 3.94
N LEU A 216 28.91 -19.64 4.26
CA LEU A 216 29.72 -18.41 4.11
C LEU A 216 30.99 -18.47 4.96
N LEU A 217 30.87 -18.82 6.24
CA LEU A 217 32.01 -18.90 7.16
C LEU A 217 32.96 -20.04 6.80
N GLY A 218 32.44 -21.21 6.44
CA GLY A 218 33.24 -22.35 5.99
C GLY A 218 34.11 -22.00 4.79
N GLN A 219 33.53 -21.33 3.79
CA GLN A 219 34.27 -20.88 2.61
C GLN A 219 35.27 -19.77 2.93
N THR A 220 34.91 -18.87 3.84
CA THR A 220 35.81 -17.81 4.34
C THR A 220 37.05 -18.41 5.00
N TYR A 221 36.87 -19.32 5.96
CA TYR A 221 37.98 -19.97 6.64
C TYR A 221 38.84 -20.79 5.69
N ARG A 222 38.22 -21.49 4.73
CA ARG A 222 38.93 -22.22 3.68
C ARG A 222 39.87 -21.30 2.90
N ARG A 223 39.39 -20.15 2.41
CA ARG A 223 40.24 -19.18 1.70
C ARG A 223 41.35 -18.62 2.58
N ALA A 224 41.02 -18.26 3.83
CA ALA A 224 41.99 -17.72 4.77
C ALA A 224 43.13 -18.72 5.08
N ILE A 225 42.80 -20.00 5.29
CA ILE A 225 43.78 -21.05 5.54
C ILE A 225 44.67 -21.27 4.31
N ILE A 226 44.09 -21.35 3.11
CA ILE A 226 44.83 -21.52 1.87
C ILE A 226 45.83 -20.37 1.69
N ARG A 227 45.38 -19.13 1.87
CA ARG A 227 46.22 -17.94 1.78
C ARG A 227 47.34 -17.97 2.83
N LEU A 228 47.03 -18.29 4.08
CA LEU A 228 48.02 -18.40 5.16
C LEU A 228 49.11 -19.45 4.83
N VAL A 229 48.74 -20.61 4.29
CA VAL A 229 49.71 -21.65 3.91
C VAL A 229 50.60 -21.18 2.76
N GLN A 230 50.02 -20.52 1.75
CA GLN A 230 50.78 -19.99 0.60
C GLN A 230 51.74 -18.88 1.01
N GLU A 231 51.30 -17.95 1.87
CA GLU A 231 52.14 -16.87 2.40
C GLU A 231 53.34 -17.38 3.20
N ASN A 232 53.19 -18.54 3.87
CA ASN A 232 54.27 -19.21 4.59
C ASN A 232 55.07 -20.21 3.74
N GLY A 233 54.93 -20.18 2.40
CA GLY A 233 55.71 -21.00 1.48
C GLY A 233 55.33 -22.49 1.46
N GLY A 234 54.15 -22.83 1.99
CA GLY A 234 53.53 -24.14 1.84
C GLY A 234 52.86 -24.32 0.47
N GLN A 235 52.33 -25.51 0.23
CA GLN A 235 51.63 -25.85 -1.02
C GLN A 235 50.29 -26.53 -0.72
N VAL A 236 49.27 -26.18 -1.51
CA VAL A 236 47.97 -26.85 -1.49
C VAL A 236 48.09 -28.10 -2.38
N ILE A 237 47.91 -29.29 -1.81
CA ILE A 237 48.00 -30.55 -2.55
C ILE A 237 46.69 -30.82 -3.28
N GLN A 238 45.59 -30.71 -2.54
CA GLN A 238 44.26 -31.07 -3.03
C GLN A 238 43.23 -30.20 -2.35
N ASP A 239 42.28 -29.74 -3.15
CA ASP A 239 41.25 -28.82 -2.70
C ASP A 239 39.90 -29.23 -3.28
N GLN A 240 39.06 -29.86 -2.44
CA GLN A 240 37.73 -30.32 -2.85
C GLN A 240 36.65 -29.40 -2.29
N GLU A 241 36.14 -28.51 -3.14
CA GLU A 241 35.09 -27.53 -2.78
C GLU A 241 33.83 -28.17 -2.17
N GLN A 242 33.45 -29.38 -2.61
CA GLN A 242 32.21 -30.03 -2.18
C GLN A 242 32.38 -30.98 -0.98
N GLY A 243 33.60 -31.15 -0.45
CA GLY A 243 33.90 -32.15 0.59
C GLY A 243 34.27 -31.60 1.96
N ALA A 244 34.45 -30.28 2.10
CA ALA A 244 35.02 -29.64 3.29
C ALA A 244 36.42 -30.20 3.69
N ILE A 245 37.16 -30.77 2.74
CA ILE A 245 38.51 -31.31 2.95
C ILE A 245 39.50 -30.50 2.13
N ILE A 246 40.54 -30.01 2.82
CA ILE A 246 41.67 -29.29 2.23
C ILE A 246 42.94 -30.03 2.65
N ASP A 247 43.70 -30.55 1.69
CA ASP A 247 44.99 -31.19 1.95
C ASP A 247 46.13 -30.20 1.69
N LEU A 248 46.91 -29.93 2.73
CA LEU A 248 47.91 -28.86 2.77
C LEU A 248 49.28 -29.40 3.21
N VAL A 249 50.36 -28.89 2.61
CA VAL A 249 51.72 -29.08 3.10
C VAL A 249 52.23 -27.74 3.62
N ALA A 250 52.39 -27.64 4.93
CA ALA A 250 53.09 -26.54 5.56
C ALA A 250 54.60 -26.83 5.59
N ARG A 251 55.43 -25.85 5.23
CA ARG A 251 56.85 -25.86 5.60
C ARG A 251 56.94 -25.28 7.01
N ILE A 252 57.35 -26.11 7.97
CA ILE A 252 57.71 -25.68 9.33
C ILE A 252 59.17 -25.22 9.31
#